data_AF-F9ECM7-F1
#
_entry.id   AF-F9ECM7-F1
#
_cell.length_a   1.000
_cell.length_b   1.000
_cell.length_c   1.000
_cell.angle_alpha   90.00
_cell.angle_beta   90.00
_cell.angle_gamma   90.00
#
_symmetry.space_group_name_H-M   'P 1'
#
loop_
_entity.id
_entity.type
_entity.pdbx_description
1 polymer ?
#
loop_
_entity_poly.entity_id
_entity_poly.type
_entity_poly.pdbx_seq_one_letter_code
_entity_poly.pdbx_strand_id
1 'polypeptide(L)'
;MNTFDISVNNQQLALIDAHVQAHDLASRDALAARAIAEATPAGPHPVYHRPGREVPSQSERRVLEEHTIKPGTGKAVVVRAGSLLRVEQIEGGQCADFNVYALDNWHENMHLGRTRSLHGKSPRDGDLVWSRAPWERPMLAILRDTGQTDTLVPYCSALLYWRLFGQRQHTNCQQIQIEAQREFGIPPYAVHESLNLFMYVDQDETGEPVIQPNYAGSDDYIEFYALMDVLAVVNVCGDDMGVTSNFELRDLHVEVLKGTEADREAAEASVVRDHPYGLLPHPYTIEPAPLSADPDYVPAFPHAPVVKQSITIALSDEDTAELRRLAKPHLYGDDLSRSLRDLILTWVTTVSRVEQ
;
A
#
# COMPACT_ATOMS: atom_id res chain seq x y z
N MET A 1 -5.26 -24.17 -29.96
CA MET A 1 -5.40 -23.90 -28.51
C MET A 1 -4.05 -23.52 -27.98
N ASN A 2 -3.96 -22.31 -27.44
CA ASN A 2 -2.74 -21.78 -26.83
C ASN A 2 -2.90 -21.88 -25.31
N THR A 3 -1.83 -22.22 -24.59
CA THR A 3 -1.86 -22.39 -23.13
C THR A 3 -1.08 -21.27 -22.46
N PHE A 4 -1.65 -20.73 -21.39
CA PHE A 4 -1.08 -19.65 -20.59
C PHE A 4 -1.03 -20.08 -19.14
N ASP A 5 0.14 -20.00 -18.52
CA ASP A 5 0.30 -20.24 -17.10
C ASP A 5 0.16 -18.92 -16.34
N ILE A 6 -0.89 -18.80 -15.52
CA ILE A 6 -1.13 -17.61 -14.71
C ILE A 6 -0.85 -17.90 -13.23
N SER A 7 -0.19 -16.96 -12.56
CA SER A 7 0.09 -17.06 -11.12
C SER A 7 -1.03 -16.41 -10.31
N VAL A 8 -1.68 -17.21 -9.47
CA VAL A 8 -2.74 -16.80 -8.52
C VAL A 8 -2.44 -17.33 -7.14
N ASN A 9 -2.99 -16.74 -6.07
CA ASN A 9 -2.95 -17.36 -4.75
C ASN A 9 -4.23 -18.19 -4.48
N ASN A 10 -4.29 -18.81 -3.29
CA ASN A 10 -5.43 -19.61 -2.86
C ASN A 10 -6.73 -18.78 -2.71
N GLN A 11 -6.65 -17.51 -2.29
CA GLN A 11 -7.80 -16.64 -2.11
C GLN A 11 -8.41 -16.25 -3.47
N GLN A 12 -7.58 -15.84 -4.43
CA GLN A 12 -7.98 -15.58 -5.82
C GLN A 12 -8.54 -16.83 -6.50
N LEU A 13 -7.88 -17.97 -6.36
CA LEU A 13 -8.34 -19.22 -6.98
C LEU A 13 -9.72 -19.63 -6.46
N ALA A 14 -9.95 -19.50 -5.15
CA ALA A 14 -11.26 -19.79 -4.56
C ALA A 14 -12.36 -18.89 -5.13
N LEU A 15 -12.08 -17.60 -5.40
CA LEU A 15 -13.05 -16.72 -6.05
C LEU A 15 -13.32 -17.15 -7.50
N ILE A 16 -12.27 -17.44 -8.27
CA ILE A 16 -12.40 -17.91 -9.66
C ILE A 16 -13.28 -19.17 -9.69
N ASP A 17 -13.00 -20.16 -8.85
CA ASP A 17 -13.77 -21.41 -8.79
C ASP A 17 -15.23 -21.18 -8.35
N ALA A 18 -15.48 -20.26 -7.44
CA ALA A 18 -16.83 -19.89 -7.04
C ALA A 18 -17.62 -19.31 -8.22
N HIS A 19 -17.01 -18.47 -9.05
CA HIS A 19 -17.67 -17.93 -10.26
C HIS A 19 -17.84 -18.98 -11.35
N VAL A 20 -16.90 -19.91 -11.54
CA VAL A 20 -17.09 -21.06 -12.46
C VAL A 20 -18.38 -21.80 -12.08
N GLN A 21 -18.59 -22.06 -10.79
CA GLN A 21 -19.78 -22.75 -10.29
C GLN A 21 -21.05 -21.89 -10.38
N ALA A 22 -20.99 -20.63 -9.92
CA ALA A 22 -22.15 -19.74 -9.86
C ALA A 22 -22.74 -19.42 -11.24
N HIS A 23 -21.91 -19.41 -12.28
CA HIS A 23 -22.33 -19.14 -13.65
C HIS A 23 -22.45 -20.39 -14.54
N ASP A 24 -22.42 -21.60 -13.95
CA ASP A 24 -22.54 -22.89 -14.66
C ASP A 24 -21.55 -23.02 -15.83
N LEU A 25 -20.31 -22.58 -15.61
CA LEU A 25 -19.25 -22.64 -16.61
C LEU A 25 -18.55 -24.01 -16.55
N ALA A 26 -18.24 -24.57 -17.71
CA ALA A 26 -17.65 -25.91 -17.80
C ALA A 26 -16.22 -26.01 -17.21
N SER A 27 -15.47 -24.91 -17.18
CA SER A 27 -14.09 -24.87 -16.70
C SER A 27 -13.62 -23.44 -16.43
N ARG A 28 -12.42 -23.32 -15.86
CA ARG A 28 -11.68 -22.04 -15.74
C ARG A 28 -11.34 -21.44 -17.11
N ASP A 29 -11.10 -22.27 -18.12
CA ASP A 29 -10.88 -21.83 -19.50
C ASP A 29 -12.12 -21.12 -20.06
N ALA A 30 -13.31 -21.67 -19.79
CA ALA A 30 -14.58 -21.05 -20.20
C ALA A 30 -14.81 -19.71 -19.49
N LEU A 31 -14.42 -19.60 -18.21
CA LEU A 31 -14.44 -18.33 -17.49
C LEU A 31 -13.46 -17.32 -18.10
N ALA A 32 -12.24 -17.75 -18.44
CA ALA A 32 -11.25 -16.88 -19.05
C ALA A 32 -11.69 -16.36 -20.43
N ALA A 33 -12.23 -17.23 -21.28
CA ALA A 33 -12.80 -16.84 -22.57
C ALA A 33 -13.96 -15.84 -22.39
N ARG A 34 -14.83 -16.06 -21.41
CA ARG A 34 -15.91 -15.11 -21.07
C ARG A 34 -15.38 -13.76 -20.60
N ALA A 35 -14.38 -13.77 -19.70
CA ALA A 35 -13.74 -12.55 -19.22
C ALA A 35 -13.11 -11.74 -20.35
N ILE A 36 -12.45 -12.40 -21.31
CA ILE A 36 -11.90 -11.77 -22.53
C ILE A 36 -13.02 -11.18 -23.39
N ALA A 37 -14.07 -11.95 -23.66
CA ALA A 37 -15.17 -11.52 -24.53
C ALA A 37 -15.97 -10.33 -23.97
N GLU A 38 -16.10 -10.24 -22.65
CA GLU A 38 -16.83 -9.16 -21.97
C GLU A 38 -15.93 -7.96 -21.58
N ALA A 39 -14.61 -8.07 -21.76
CA ALA A 39 -13.67 -7.03 -21.37
C ALA A 39 -13.76 -5.80 -22.29
N THR A 40 -13.71 -4.63 -21.67
CA THR A 40 -13.52 -3.37 -22.38
C THR A 40 -12.04 -3.01 -22.47
N PRO A 41 -11.58 -2.45 -23.61
CA PRO A 41 -10.21 -1.96 -23.70
C PRO A 41 -9.93 -0.91 -22.62
N ALA A 42 -8.72 -0.94 -22.06
CA ALA A 42 -8.31 0.07 -21.11
C ALA A 42 -8.39 1.47 -21.75
N GLY A 43 -8.91 2.42 -20.97
CA GLY A 43 -8.87 3.84 -21.34
C GLY A 43 -7.44 4.38 -21.41
N PRO A 44 -7.25 5.63 -21.85
CA PRO A 44 -5.93 6.25 -21.89
C PRO A 44 -5.27 6.22 -20.49
N HIS A 45 -3.98 5.87 -20.45
CA HIS A 45 -3.23 5.84 -19.21
C HIS A 45 -2.93 7.26 -18.73
N PRO A 46 -3.31 7.62 -17.50
CA PRO A 46 -2.91 8.88 -16.91
C PRO A 46 -1.39 8.95 -16.76
N VAL A 47 -0.83 10.10 -17.12
CA VAL A 47 0.60 10.38 -16.92
C VAL A 47 0.77 11.01 -15.54
N TYR A 48 1.32 10.25 -14.61
CA TYR A 48 1.69 10.74 -13.29
C TYR A 48 3.08 11.39 -13.33
N HIS A 49 3.17 12.60 -13.89
CA HIS A 49 4.41 13.37 -13.82
C HIS A 49 4.40 14.27 -12.59
N ARG A 50 5.21 13.94 -11.58
CA ARG A 50 5.47 14.81 -10.44
C ARG A 50 6.88 15.38 -10.55
N PRO A 51 7.06 16.69 -10.84
CA PRO A 51 8.39 17.27 -10.80
C PRO A 51 8.91 17.16 -9.36
N GLY A 52 9.92 16.32 -9.18
CA GLY A 52 10.56 16.12 -7.90
C GLY A 52 11.33 17.36 -7.44
N ARG A 53 11.48 17.52 -6.13
CA ARG A 53 12.41 18.53 -5.59
C ARG A 53 13.84 18.01 -5.65
N GLU A 54 14.80 18.94 -5.59
CA GLU A 54 16.19 18.57 -5.36
C GLU A 54 16.29 17.98 -3.96
N VAL A 55 16.88 16.78 -3.86
CA VAL A 55 17.07 16.08 -2.59
C VAL A 55 18.55 16.05 -2.24
N PRO A 56 18.91 16.07 -0.94
CA PRO A 56 20.30 15.94 -0.53
C PRO A 56 20.99 14.71 -1.11
N SER A 57 22.32 14.81 -1.28
CA SER A 57 23.11 13.66 -1.75
C SER A 57 22.94 12.48 -0.81
N GLN A 58 22.61 11.33 -1.37
CA GLN A 58 22.37 10.10 -0.61
C GLN A 58 23.66 9.34 -0.29
N SER A 59 24.77 9.67 -0.96
CA SER A 59 26.04 8.92 -0.93
C SER A 59 26.72 8.85 0.44
N GLU A 60 26.37 9.74 1.36
CA GLU A 60 26.96 9.82 2.70
C GLU A 60 26.11 9.14 3.78
N ARG A 61 24.90 8.68 3.42
CA ARG A 61 23.97 8.05 4.36
C ARG A 61 24.42 6.62 4.65
N ARG A 62 24.32 6.22 5.91
CA ARG A 62 24.67 4.89 6.38
C ARG A 62 23.41 4.14 6.79
N VAL A 63 23.17 2.96 6.21
CA VAL A 63 22.11 2.04 6.63
C VAL A 63 22.35 1.60 8.09
N LEU A 64 21.31 1.71 8.91
CA LEU A 64 21.30 1.31 10.32
C LEU A 64 20.53 0.01 10.51
N GLU A 65 19.46 -0.19 9.74
CA GLU A 65 18.57 -1.34 9.78
C GLU A 65 17.92 -1.52 8.41
N GLU A 66 17.64 -2.77 8.03
CA GLU A 66 17.17 -3.15 6.70
C GLU A 66 16.22 -4.35 6.79
N HIS A 67 15.10 -4.31 6.06
CA HIS A 67 14.08 -5.36 6.05
C HIS A 67 13.49 -5.59 4.65
N THR A 68 13.25 -6.85 4.29
CA THR A 68 12.34 -7.21 3.20
C THR A 68 11.00 -7.63 3.79
N ILE A 69 9.94 -6.87 3.50
CA ILE A 69 8.58 -7.17 3.93
C ILE A 69 7.90 -8.02 2.86
N LYS A 70 7.39 -9.19 3.25
CA LYS A 70 6.75 -10.15 2.33
C LYS A 70 5.24 -9.91 2.21
N PRO A 71 4.58 -10.35 1.12
CA PRO A 71 3.14 -10.43 1.01
C PRO A 71 2.46 -11.02 2.25
N GLY A 72 1.43 -10.32 2.73
CA GLY A 72 0.68 -10.72 3.92
C GLY A 72 1.38 -10.39 5.25
N THR A 73 2.47 -9.63 5.23
CA THR A 73 3.25 -9.28 6.44
C THR A 73 3.53 -7.79 6.52
N GLY A 74 3.94 -7.35 7.71
CA GLY A 74 4.35 -5.98 7.98
C GLY A 74 5.51 -5.94 8.96
N LYS A 75 6.10 -4.75 9.15
CA LYS A 75 7.16 -4.53 10.12
C LYS A 75 6.99 -3.19 10.81
N ALA A 76 7.10 -3.21 12.13
CA ALA A 76 7.27 -2.02 12.95
C ALA A 76 8.77 -1.76 13.14
N VAL A 77 9.23 -0.57 12.82
CA VAL A 77 10.63 -0.13 12.88
C VAL A 77 10.75 1.14 13.70
N VAL A 78 11.74 1.20 14.58
CA VAL A 78 12.02 2.40 15.38
C VAL A 78 12.88 3.34 14.54
N VAL A 79 12.39 4.55 14.31
CA VAL A 79 13.11 5.59 13.58
C VAL A 79 13.35 6.74 14.55
N ARG A 80 14.61 6.90 14.96
CA ARG A 80 15.01 7.95 15.89
C ARG A 80 15.01 9.32 15.20
N ALA A 81 14.71 10.38 15.95
CA ALA A 81 14.82 11.75 15.48
C ALA A 81 16.18 11.97 14.82
N GLY A 82 16.18 12.57 13.63
CA GLY A 82 17.38 12.77 12.83
C GLY A 82 17.76 11.61 11.92
N SER A 83 17.02 10.50 11.95
CA SER A 83 17.19 9.37 11.03
C SER A 83 16.20 9.44 9.88
N LEU A 84 16.46 8.65 8.85
CA LEU A 84 15.60 8.49 7.69
C LEU A 84 14.91 7.13 7.74
N LEU A 85 13.69 7.08 7.23
CA LEU A 85 13.00 5.85 6.83
C LEU A 85 12.83 5.87 5.32
N ARG A 86 13.30 4.83 4.63
CA ARG A 86 13.03 4.61 3.22
C ARG A 86 12.14 3.39 3.06
N VAL A 87 11.12 3.50 2.21
CA VAL A 87 10.32 2.38 1.73
C VAL A 87 10.47 2.37 0.21
N GLU A 88 10.84 1.24 -0.37
CA GLU A 88 11.09 1.12 -1.80
C GLU A 88 10.45 -0.14 -2.40
N GLN A 89 10.13 -0.03 -3.69
CA GLN A 89 9.72 -1.14 -4.51
C GLN A 89 10.91 -2.08 -4.75
N ILE A 90 10.65 -3.38 -4.86
CA ILE A 90 11.65 -4.35 -5.34
C ILE A 90 11.38 -4.66 -6.82
N GLU A 91 10.15 -5.08 -7.12
CA GLU A 91 9.71 -5.40 -8.49
C GLU A 91 8.88 -4.28 -9.12
N GLY A 92 8.29 -3.39 -8.31
CA GLY A 92 7.30 -2.40 -8.73
C GLY A 92 5.85 -2.88 -8.59
N GLY A 93 4.90 -1.93 -8.60
CA GLY A 93 3.48 -2.20 -8.62
C GLY A 93 2.88 -2.68 -7.29
N GLN A 94 3.54 -2.46 -6.15
CA GLN A 94 3.03 -2.82 -4.83
C GLN A 94 2.65 -1.59 -3.99
N CYS A 95 1.41 -1.56 -3.51
CA CYS A 95 0.97 -0.56 -2.53
C CYS A 95 1.46 -0.91 -1.11
N ALA A 96 1.72 0.09 -0.27
CA ALA A 96 2.02 -0.11 1.15
C ALA A 96 1.08 0.73 2.02
N ASP A 97 0.61 0.16 3.12
CA ASP A 97 -0.04 0.94 4.17
C ASP A 97 0.99 1.36 5.21
N PHE A 98 0.89 2.61 5.67
CA PHE A 98 1.83 3.20 6.62
C PHE A 98 1.12 3.85 7.81
N ASN A 99 1.58 3.51 9.01
CA ASN A 99 1.12 4.06 10.29
C ASN A 99 2.33 4.54 11.09
N VAL A 100 2.14 5.59 11.90
CA VAL A 100 3.23 6.19 12.69
C VAL A 100 2.74 6.51 14.09
N TYR A 101 3.53 6.12 15.09
CA TYR A 101 3.28 6.40 16.51
C TYR A 101 4.49 7.15 17.09
N ALA A 102 4.27 8.08 18.00
CA ALA A 102 5.35 8.63 18.80
C ALA A 102 5.90 7.54 19.73
N LEU A 103 7.23 7.44 19.82
CA LEU A 103 7.85 6.37 20.60
C LEU A 103 7.68 6.56 22.12
N ASP A 104 7.59 7.81 22.57
CA ASP A 104 7.39 8.18 23.98
C ASP A 104 5.92 8.09 24.44
N ASN A 105 4.96 8.17 23.51
CA ASN A 105 3.54 7.99 23.82
C ASN A 105 2.71 7.59 22.59
N TRP A 106 2.27 6.34 22.47
CA TRP A 106 1.50 5.88 21.29
C TRP A 106 0.12 6.52 21.14
N HIS A 107 -0.41 7.16 22.19
CA HIS A 107 -1.61 7.99 22.05
C HIS A 107 -1.38 9.15 21.07
N GLU A 108 -0.14 9.60 20.90
CA GLU A 108 0.28 10.45 19.80
C GLU A 108 0.61 9.56 18.59
N ASN A 109 -0.30 9.55 17.61
CA ASN A 109 -0.12 8.86 16.34
C ASN A 109 -0.47 9.77 15.17
N MET A 110 -0.12 9.33 13.97
CA MET A 110 -0.39 10.05 12.74
C MET A 110 -1.88 10.37 12.60
N HIS A 111 -2.17 11.60 12.21
CA HIS A 111 -3.49 12.06 11.85
C HIS A 111 -3.57 12.29 10.34
N LEU A 112 -3.99 11.27 9.59
CA LEU A 112 -4.11 11.35 8.13
C LEU A 112 -4.97 12.54 7.68
N GLY A 113 -6.11 12.79 8.33
CA GLY A 113 -6.95 13.95 8.01
C GLY A 113 -6.26 15.32 8.16
N ARG A 114 -5.36 15.48 9.15
CA ARG A 114 -4.59 16.72 9.34
C ARG A 114 -3.54 16.86 8.23
N THR A 115 -2.80 15.80 7.95
CA THR A 115 -1.87 15.72 6.80
C THR A 115 -2.59 16.09 5.50
N ARG A 116 -3.75 15.48 5.23
CA ARG A 116 -4.57 15.76 4.04
C ARG A 116 -5.06 17.21 3.98
N SER A 117 -5.49 17.78 5.10
CA SER A 117 -6.00 19.17 5.13
C SER A 117 -4.91 20.21 4.80
N LEU A 118 -3.67 19.93 5.15
CA LEU A 118 -2.54 20.85 4.96
C LEU A 118 -1.81 20.62 3.63
N HIS A 119 -1.75 19.38 3.17
CA HIS A 119 -0.91 18.98 2.01
C HIS A 119 -1.71 18.39 0.84
N GLY A 120 -3.03 18.30 0.98
CA GLY A 120 -3.93 17.78 -0.05
C GLY A 120 -4.01 16.25 -0.08
N LYS A 121 -4.68 15.72 -1.11
CA LYS A 121 -4.99 14.28 -1.22
C LYS A 121 -3.76 13.38 -1.35
N SER A 122 -2.65 13.95 -1.81
CA SER A 122 -1.44 13.19 -2.12
C SER A 122 -0.18 13.97 -1.72
N PRO A 123 0.20 13.94 -0.43
CA PRO A 123 1.44 14.53 0.07
C PRO A 123 2.65 14.12 -0.76
N ARG A 124 3.69 14.97 -0.78
CA ARG A 124 4.88 14.82 -1.62
C ARG A 124 6.12 15.47 -1.00
N ASP A 125 7.22 15.53 -1.76
CA ASP A 125 8.48 16.20 -1.39
C ASP A 125 8.25 17.57 -0.71
N GLY A 126 8.73 17.68 0.53
CA GLY A 126 8.63 18.85 1.39
C GLY A 126 7.37 18.91 2.25
N ASP A 127 6.43 17.99 2.11
CA ASP A 127 5.25 17.95 2.99
C ASP A 127 5.57 17.23 4.31
N LEU A 128 4.70 17.41 5.30
CA LEU A 128 4.86 16.90 6.66
C LEU A 128 3.77 15.89 7.01
N VAL A 129 4.13 14.83 7.72
CA VAL A 129 3.18 13.90 8.35
C VAL A 129 2.89 14.40 9.76
N TRP A 130 1.62 14.62 10.08
CA TRP A 130 1.21 15.28 11.33
C TRP A 130 0.69 14.30 12.37
N SER A 131 0.97 14.56 13.64
CA SER A 131 0.34 13.86 14.75
C SER A 131 -1.06 14.39 15.06
N ARG A 132 -1.86 13.57 15.75
CA ARG A 132 -3.21 13.93 16.17
C ARG A 132 -3.24 14.95 17.30
N ALA A 133 -4.40 15.58 17.47
CA ALA A 133 -4.70 16.33 18.68
C ALA A 133 -4.65 15.40 19.91
N PRO A 134 -4.15 15.90 21.05
CA PRO A 134 -3.79 17.29 21.32
C PRO A 134 -2.40 17.77 20.87
N TRP A 135 -1.55 16.90 20.33
CA TRP A 135 -0.16 17.28 20.05
C TRP A 135 -0.02 18.11 18.78
N GLU A 136 -0.72 17.73 17.70
CA GLU A 136 -0.75 18.44 16.41
C GLU A 136 0.61 18.98 15.97
N ARG A 137 1.63 18.11 15.96
CA ARG A 137 3.01 18.47 15.59
C ARG A 137 3.53 17.61 14.45
N PRO A 138 4.50 18.09 13.66
CA PRO A 138 5.14 17.28 12.62
C PRO A 138 5.87 16.06 13.23
N MET A 139 5.59 14.87 12.70
CA MET A 139 6.27 13.62 13.07
C MET A 139 7.39 13.28 12.07
N LEU A 140 7.07 13.39 10.78
CA LEU A 140 7.98 13.10 9.67
C LEU A 140 7.92 14.21 8.63
N ALA A 141 9.03 14.45 7.93
CA ALA A 141 9.06 15.23 6.69
C ALA A 141 9.30 14.30 5.50
N ILE A 142 8.49 14.43 4.44
CA ILE A 142 8.71 13.69 3.19
C ILE A 142 9.86 14.38 2.45
N LEU A 143 11.01 13.73 2.36
CA LEU A 143 12.14 14.27 1.59
C LEU A 143 11.96 13.97 0.12
N ARG A 144 11.50 12.77 -0.20
CA ARG A 144 11.31 12.29 -1.56
C ARG A 144 10.16 11.31 -1.66
N ASP A 145 9.30 11.47 -2.64
CA ASP A 145 8.33 10.47 -3.12
C ASP A 145 8.45 10.40 -4.65
N THR A 146 9.04 9.32 -5.18
CA THR A 146 9.13 9.12 -6.64
C THR A 146 7.87 8.46 -7.21
N GLY A 147 7.01 7.90 -6.36
CA GLY A 147 5.73 7.32 -6.73
C GLY A 147 4.55 8.26 -6.48
N GLN A 148 3.51 7.71 -5.87
CA GLN A 148 2.31 8.43 -5.45
C GLN A 148 1.93 8.02 -4.03
N THR A 149 1.55 8.99 -3.23
CA THR A 149 0.95 8.77 -1.92
C THR A 149 -0.53 9.15 -1.95
N ASP A 150 -1.40 8.36 -1.32
CA ASP A 150 -2.82 8.65 -1.15
C ASP A 150 -3.21 8.86 0.32
N THR A 151 -4.24 9.68 0.53
CA THR A 151 -4.86 9.97 1.82
C THR A 151 -6.39 9.90 1.79
N LEU A 152 -6.99 9.49 0.66
CA LEU A 152 -8.45 9.46 0.48
C LEU A 152 -9.06 8.12 0.84
N VAL A 153 -8.38 7.03 0.48
CA VAL A 153 -8.92 5.68 0.60
C VAL A 153 -8.50 5.08 1.95
N PRO A 154 -9.42 4.47 2.71
CA PRO A 154 -9.05 3.79 3.95
C PRO A 154 -8.26 2.51 3.66
N TYR A 155 -7.53 2.04 4.67
CA TYR A 155 -6.88 0.73 4.62
C TYR A 155 -7.90 -0.39 4.32
N CYS A 156 -7.45 -1.47 3.68
CA CYS A 156 -8.33 -2.62 3.46
C CYS A 156 -8.55 -3.41 4.77
N SER A 157 -9.72 -4.04 4.90
CA SER A 157 -10.13 -4.79 6.09
C SER A 157 -10.98 -6.01 5.72
N ALA A 158 -11.13 -6.96 6.64
CA ALA A 158 -11.99 -8.13 6.43
C ALA A 158 -13.44 -7.75 6.05
N LEU A 159 -13.95 -6.61 6.54
CA LEU A 159 -15.26 -6.10 6.16
C LEU A 159 -15.32 -5.78 4.66
N LEU A 160 -14.29 -5.14 4.12
CA LEU A 160 -14.23 -4.77 2.70
C LEU A 160 -14.32 -6.02 1.81
N TYR A 161 -13.47 -7.01 2.06
CA TYR A 161 -13.45 -8.24 1.25
C TYR A 161 -14.72 -9.06 1.39
N TRP A 162 -15.31 -9.11 2.59
CA TRP A 162 -16.61 -9.77 2.76
C TRP A 162 -17.71 -9.03 1.99
N ARG A 163 -17.76 -7.70 2.06
CA ARG A 163 -18.82 -6.87 1.45
C ARG A 163 -18.70 -6.69 -0.05
N LEU A 164 -17.51 -6.85 -0.62
CA LEU A 164 -17.30 -6.66 -2.06
C LEU A 164 -17.12 -7.98 -2.81
N PHE A 165 -16.64 -9.02 -2.14
CA PHE A 165 -16.26 -10.28 -2.79
C PHE A 165 -16.74 -11.54 -2.06
N GLY A 166 -17.52 -11.40 -0.98
CA GLY A 166 -17.99 -12.54 -0.19
C GLY A 166 -16.90 -13.27 0.61
N GLN A 167 -15.66 -12.77 0.58
CA GLN A 167 -14.50 -13.43 1.19
C GLN A 167 -14.28 -12.96 2.63
N ARG A 168 -14.68 -13.81 3.59
CA ARG A 168 -14.52 -13.53 5.03
C ARG A 168 -13.10 -13.71 5.56
N GLN A 169 -12.25 -14.43 4.82
CA GLN A 169 -10.91 -14.83 5.22
C GLN A 169 -9.94 -14.39 4.13
N HIS A 170 -9.66 -13.09 4.10
CA HIS A 170 -8.80 -12.46 3.10
C HIS A 170 -7.67 -11.70 3.79
N THR A 171 -6.46 -11.78 3.24
CA THR A 171 -5.33 -10.96 3.68
C THR A 171 -5.71 -9.47 3.59
N ASN A 172 -5.45 -8.68 4.62
CA ASN A 172 -5.82 -7.26 4.63
C ASN A 172 -4.91 -6.43 5.52
N CYS A 173 -4.72 -5.16 5.15
CA CYS A 173 -3.82 -4.22 5.81
C CYS A 173 -4.15 -4.08 7.30
N GLN A 174 -5.43 -4.00 7.68
CA GLN A 174 -5.83 -3.86 9.08
C GLN A 174 -5.25 -4.97 9.96
N GLN A 175 -5.42 -6.24 9.56
CA GLN A 175 -4.93 -7.38 10.34
C GLN A 175 -3.40 -7.47 10.35
N ILE A 176 -2.77 -7.17 9.22
CA ILE A 176 -1.30 -7.14 9.12
C ILE A 176 -0.72 -6.05 10.03
N GLN A 177 -1.32 -4.87 10.00
CA GLN A 177 -0.96 -3.71 10.82
C GLN A 177 -1.10 -4.02 12.32
N ILE A 178 -2.22 -4.64 12.73
CA ILE A 178 -2.44 -5.11 14.10
C ILE A 178 -1.31 -6.03 14.53
N GLU A 179 -0.93 -7.01 13.71
CA GLU A 179 0.07 -7.98 14.10
C GLU A 179 1.49 -7.39 14.16
N ALA A 180 1.82 -6.48 13.24
CA ALA A 180 3.13 -5.81 13.21
C ALA A 180 3.34 -4.90 14.42
N GLN A 181 2.33 -4.14 14.84
CA GLN A 181 2.45 -3.18 15.94
C GLN A 181 2.41 -3.82 17.34
N ARG A 182 1.91 -5.05 17.45
CA ARG A 182 1.81 -5.79 18.71
C ARG A 182 3.17 -6.12 19.33
N GLU A 183 4.24 -6.18 18.53
CA GLU A 183 5.64 -6.26 19.01
C GLU A 183 5.97 -5.15 20.03
N PHE A 184 5.29 -4.00 19.94
CA PHE A 184 5.50 -2.84 20.81
C PHE A 184 4.37 -2.65 21.84
N GLY A 185 3.52 -3.66 22.03
CA GLY A 185 2.41 -3.60 22.99
C GLY A 185 1.24 -2.70 22.56
N ILE A 186 1.22 -2.24 21.31
CA ILE A 186 0.12 -1.41 20.79
C ILE A 186 -1.14 -2.27 20.63
N PRO A 187 -2.29 -1.88 21.21
CA PRO A 187 -3.49 -2.68 21.14
C PRO A 187 -4.11 -2.67 19.74
N PRO A 188 -4.90 -3.69 19.35
CA PRO A 188 -5.48 -3.80 18.00
C PRO A 188 -6.35 -2.60 17.58
N TYR A 189 -7.04 -1.95 18.54
CA TYR A 189 -7.91 -0.81 18.26
C TYR A 189 -7.16 0.51 18.02
N ALA A 190 -5.84 0.53 18.19
CA ALA A 190 -5.02 1.72 17.97
C ALA A 190 -4.55 1.87 16.51
N VAL A 191 -4.85 0.90 15.63
CA VAL A 191 -4.71 1.08 14.18
C VAL A 191 -5.50 2.30 13.74
N HIS A 192 -4.85 3.18 12.98
CA HIS A 192 -5.41 4.41 12.47
C HIS A 192 -5.35 4.44 10.95
N GLU A 193 -6.01 5.42 10.34
CA GLU A 193 -6.03 5.60 8.88
C GLU A 193 -4.61 5.63 8.31
N SER A 194 -4.38 4.88 7.24
CA SER A 194 -3.07 4.69 6.62
C SER A 194 -2.70 5.85 5.71
N LEU A 195 -1.43 6.22 5.70
CA LEU A 195 -0.85 6.92 4.57
C LEU A 195 -0.53 5.86 3.52
N ASN A 196 -1.21 5.88 2.38
CA ASN A 196 -1.12 4.80 1.40
C ASN A 196 0.04 5.09 0.43
N LEU A 197 1.17 4.43 0.64
CA LEU A 197 2.37 4.59 -0.17
C LEU A 197 2.21 3.82 -1.48
N PHE A 198 2.66 4.44 -2.58
CA PHE A 198 2.54 3.89 -3.94
C PHE A 198 1.10 3.59 -4.38
N MET A 199 0.09 4.22 -3.76
CA MET A 199 -1.31 4.05 -4.13
C MET A 199 -1.76 5.17 -5.05
N TYR A 200 -2.20 4.80 -6.26
CA TYR A 200 -2.62 5.74 -7.28
C TYR A 200 -4.14 5.93 -7.18
N VAL A 201 -4.55 7.12 -6.74
CA VAL A 201 -5.98 7.47 -6.57
C VAL A 201 -6.27 8.80 -7.26
N ASP A 202 -7.19 8.75 -8.21
CA ASP A 202 -7.75 9.93 -8.88
C ASP A 202 -9.17 10.21 -8.37
N GLN A 203 -9.82 11.21 -8.95
CA GLN A 203 -11.22 11.52 -8.68
C GLN A 203 -11.96 11.56 -10.02
N ASP A 204 -13.17 11.03 -10.05
CA ASP A 204 -14.03 11.12 -11.22
C ASP A 204 -14.68 12.52 -11.34
N GLU A 205 -15.54 12.69 -12.35
CA GLU A 205 -16.24 13.96 -12.61
C GLU A 205 -17.18 14.40 -11.48
N THR A 206 -17.57 13.48 -10.59
CA THR A 206 -18.40 13.74 -9.41
C THR A 206 -17.58 14.04 -8.16
N GLY A 207 -16.26 13.81 -8.22
CA GLY A 207 -15.33 13.99 -7.11
C GLY A 207 -15.11 12.73 -6.27
N GLU A 208 -15.72 11.60 -6.63
CA GLU A 208 -15.54 10.32 -5.94
C GLU A 208 -14.16 9.73 -6.23
N PRO A 209 -13.47 9.14 -5.23
CA PRO A 209 -12.14 8.58 -5.41
C PRO A 209 -12.19 7.32 -6.28
N VAL A 210 -11.30 7.26 -7.27
CA VAL A 210 -11.13 6.11 -8.16
C VAL A 210 -9.70 5.58 -8.02
N ILE A 211 -9.59 4.35 -7.53
CA ILE A 211 -8.32 3.64 -7.45
C ILE A 211 -7.89 3.26 -8.87
N GLN A 212 -6.65 3.59 -9.20
CA GLN A 212 -6.03 3.34 -10.49
C GLN A 212 -5.06 2.14 -10.39
N PRO A 213 -4.66 1.55 -11.52
CA PRO A 213 -3.56 0.60 -11.54
C PRO A 213 -2.31 1.16 -10.86
N ASN A 214 -1.49 0.28 -10.33
CA ASN A 214 -0.23 0.70 -9.72
C ASN A 214 0.83 0.90 -10.79
N TYR A 215 1.40 2.10 -10.86
CA TYR A 215 2.41 2.46 -11.86
C TYR A 215 3.82 2.58 -11.28
N ALA A 216 4.02 2.25 -10.00
CA ALA A 216 5.34 2.29 -9.39
C ALA A 216 6.27 1.27 -10.05
N GLY A 217 7.47 1.69 -10.46
CA GLY A 217 8.53 0.84 -10.98
C GLY A 217 9.44 0.28 -9.87
N SER A 218 10.39 -0.58 -10.23
CA SER A 218 11.36 -1.16 -9.29
C SER A 218 12.28 -0.14 -8.63
N ASP A 219 12.45 1.03 -9.26
CA ASP A 219 13.34 2.09 -8.76
C ASP A 219 12.58 3.12 -7.92
N ASP A 220 11.28 2.90 -7.68
CA ASP A 220 10.45 3.85 -6.94
C ASP A 220 10.56 3.68 -5.42
N TYR A 221 10.67 4.80 -4.72
CA TYR A 221 10.76 4.86 -3.27
C TYR A 221 10.11 6.12 -2.70
N ILE A 222 9.78 6.05 -1.41
CA ILE A 222 9.46 7.19 -0.58
C ILE A 222 10.39 7.23 0.63
N GLU A 223 10.81 8.43 0.99
CA GLU A 223 11.77 8.67 2.07
C GLU A 223 11.29 9.76 3.01
N PHE A 224 11.35 9.44 4.30
CA PHE A 224 10.93 10.29 5.40
C PHE A 224 12.11 10.64 6.29
N TYR A 225 12.21 11.88 6.72
CA TYR A 225 13.07 12.30 7.82
C TYR A 225 12.27 12.36 9.12
N ALA A 226 12.75 11.70 10.17
CA ALA A 226 12.10 11.69 11.47
C ALA A 226 12.41 12.98 12.25
N LEU A 227 11.37 13.79 12.49
CA LEU A 227 11.46 15.04 13.27
C LEU A 227 11.35 14.79 14.78
N MET A 228 10.95 13.58 15.16
CA MET A 228 10.88 13.07 16.53
C MET A 228 11.11 11.56 16.52
N ASP A 229 11.32 10.96 17.69
CA ASP A 229 11.40 9.50 17.80
C ASP A 229 10.02 8.88 17.50
N VAL A 230 9.97 8.02 16.49
CA VAL A 230 8.73 7.36 16.07
C VAL A 230 8.88 5.85 15.95
N LEU A 231 7.77 5.16 16.12
CA LEU A 231 7.56 3.83 15.60
C LEU A 231 6.82 3.95 14.26
N ALA A 232 7.53 3.60 13.19
CA ALA A 232 6.98 3.53 11.84
C ALA A 232 6.54 2.09 11.56
N VAL A 233 5.32 1.89 11.11
CA VAL A 233 4.80 0.56 10.79
C VAL A 233 4.41 0.54 9.32
N VAL A 234 5.13 -0.26 8.55
CA VAL A 234 4.93 -0.45 7.11
C VAL A 234 4.40 -1.85 6.90
N ASN A 235 3.39 -2.00 6.05
CA ASN A 235 2.95 -3.32 5.61
C ASN A 235 2.75 -3.39 4.10
N VAL A 236 2.97 -4.59 3.55
CA VAL A 236 2.63 -4.90 2.16
C VAL A 236 1.11 -4.98 2.07
N CYS A 237 0.50 -4.08 1.31
CA CYS A 237 -0.95 -4.03 1.16
C CYS A 237 -1.48 -5.40 0.74
N GLY A 238 -2.53 -5.88 1.42
CA GLY A 238 -3.12 -7.19 1.18
C GLY A 238 -4.04 -7.27 -0.04
N ASP A 239 -4.21 -6.18 -0.79
CA ASP A 239 -5.16 -6.11 -1.90
C ASP A 239 -4.61 -6.67 -3.21
N ASP A 240 -5.06 -7.88 -3.55
CA ASP A 240 -4.86 -8.57 -4.82
C ASP A 240 -6.20 -8.86 -5.54
N MET A 241 -7.30 -8.28 -5.02
CA MET A 241 -8.64 -8.32 -5.61
C MET A 241 -8.97 -7.02 -6.35
N GLY A 242 -8.06 -6.06 -6.32
CA GLY A 242 -8.18 -4.77 -6.99
C GLY A 242 -6.93 -4.42 -7.80
N VAL A 243 -7.07 -3.33 -8.55
CA VAL A 243 -6.00 -2.74 -9.35
C VAL A 243 -4.93 -2.06 -8.48
N THR A 244 -5.18 -1.88 -7.17
CA THR A 244 -4.29 -1.25 -6.19
C THR A 244 -2.84 -1.77 -6.22
N SER A 245 -2.67 -3.07 -6.44
CA SER A 245 -1.36 -3.72 -6.65
C SER A 245 -1.34 -4.58 -7.92
N ASN A 246 -2.18 -4.24 -8.91
CA ASN A 246 -2.31 -4.96 -10.18
C ASN A 246 -2.61 -6.47 -9.99
N PHE A 247 -3.52 -6.76 -9.06
CA PHE A 247 -3.95 -8.12 -8.70
C PHE A 247 -2.82 -9.07 -8.26
N GLU A 248 -1.71 -8.54 -7.77
CA GLU A 248 -0.59 -9.35 -7.32
C GLU A 248 0.19 -8.69 -6.19
N LEU A 249 0.43 -9.48 -5.15
CA LEU A 249 1.25 -9.05 -4.03
C LEU A 249 2.73 -9.33 -4.31
N ARG A 250 3.58 -8.35 -3.98
CA ARG A 250 5.03 -8.36 -4.12
C ARG A 250 5.69 -7.86 -2.85
N ASP A 251 6.99 -8.13 -2.75
CA ASP A 251 7.79 -7.71 -1.62
C ASP A 251 8.04 -6.19 -1.67
N LEU A 252 8.22 -5.59 -0.50
CA LEU A 252 8.74 -4.23 -0.33
C LEU A 252 10.04 -4.27 0.46
N HIS A 253 10.85 -3.25 0.27
CA HIS A 253 12.07 -3.07 1.04
C HIS A 253 11.98 -1.83 1.93
N VAL A 254 12.49 -1.95 3.15
CA VAL A 254 12.48 -0.89 4.16
C VAL A 254 13.85 -0.74 4.78
N GLU A 255 14.36 0.49 4.81
CA GLU A 255 15.61 0.84 5.43
C GLU A 255 15.44 1.96 6.46
N VAL A 256 16.19 1.89 7.55
CA VAL A 256 16.44 3.02 8.44
C VAL A 256 17.87 3.50 8.19
N LEU A 257 18.03 4.77 7.84
CA LEU A 257 19.36 5.35 7.55
C LEU A 257 19.71 6.44 8.55
N LYS A 258 21.00 6.61 8.82
CA LYS A 258 21.49 7.77 9.55
C LYS A 258 21.34 9.02 8.67
N GLY A 259 20.60 10.01 9.14
CA GLY A 259 20.46 11.29 8.45
C GLY A 259 21.74 12.11 8.48
N THR A 260 21.92 12.93 7.44
CA THR A 260 22.98 13.92 7.30
C THR A 260 22.51 15.31 7.75
N GLU A 261 23.44 16.26 7.80
CA GLU A 261 23.08 17.66 8.07
C GLU A 261 22.21 18.25 6.94
N ALA A 262 22.51 17.90 5.68
CA ALA A 262 21.71 18.35 4.55
C ALA A 262 20.27 17.79 4.58
N ASP A 263 20.09 16.56 5.08
CA ASP A 263 18.76 15.97 5.31
C ASP A 263 17.98 16.74 6.38
N ARG A 264 18.67 17.13 7.47
CA ARG A 264 18.10 17.96 8.54
C ARG A 264 17.65 19.31 8.01
N GLU A 265 18.51 20.00 7.25
CA GLU A 265 18.20 21.30 6.65
C GLU A 265 17.01 21.21 5.69
N ALA A 266 16.96 20.19 4.84
CA ALA A 266 15.85 19.95 3.93
C ALA A 266 14.53 19.68 4.66
N ALA A 267 14.55 18.86 5.72
CA ALA A 267 13.37 18.55 6.53
C ALA A 267 12.86 19.79 7.30
N GLU A 268 13.77 20.54 7.92
CA GLU A 268 13.42 21.72 8.73
C GLU A 268 12.94 22.91 7.89
N ALA A 269 13.26 22.96 6.59
CA ALA A 269 12.79 24.02 5.69
C ALA A 269 11.26 24.07 5.58
N SER A 270 10.59 22.94 5.81
CA SER A 270 9.12 22.83 5.77
C SER A 270 8.44 23.08 7.12
N VAL A 271 9.21 23.16 8.21
CA VAL A 271 8.68 23.31 9.57
C VAL A 271 8.52 24.79 9.91
N VAL A 272 7.34 25.18 10.42
CA VAL A 272 7.09 26.56 10.87
C VAL A 272 7.66 26.73 12.29
N ARG A 273 8.86 27.31 12.40
CA ARG A 273 9.62 27.40 13.67
C ARG A 273 8.93 28.23 14.76
N ASP A 274 8.16 29.25 14.37
CA ASP A 274 7.46 30.14 15.31
C ASP A 274 6.06 29.65 15.69
N HIS A 275 5.68 28.43 15.27
CA HIS A 275 4.39 27.84 15.62
C HIS A 275 4.51 27.06 16.95
N PRO A 276 3.61 27.29 17.93
CA PRO A 276 3.64 26.59 19.20
C PRO A 276 3.01 25.19 19.10
N TYR A 277 3.68 24.27 18.40
CA TYR A 277 3.29 22.87 18.34
C TYR A 277 3.19 22.24 19.73
N GLY A 278 2.29 21.28 19.92
CA GLY A 278 2.14 20.55 21.19
C GLY A 278 1.58 21.36 22.35
N LEU A 279 1.20 22.63 22.16
CA LEU A 279 0.55 23.40 23.21
C LEU A 279 -0.92 23.02 23.33
N LEU A 280 -1.23 22.44 24.47
CA LEU A 280 -2.59 22.28 24.96
C LEU A 280 -3.11 23.60 25.52
N PRO A 281 -4.10 24.26 24.90
CA PRO A 281 -4.63 25.53 25.42
C PRO A 281 -5.36 25.37 26.76
N HIS A 282 -5.77 24.15 27.11
CA HIS A 282 -6.36 23.79 28.40
C HIS A 282 -5.51 22.69 29.05
N PRO A 283 -5.27 22.71 30.38
CA PRO A 283 -4.42 21.73 31.07
C PRO A 283 -5.08 20.34 31.16
N TYR A 284 -5.11 19.61 30.05
CA TYR A 284 -5.48 18.19 30.05
C TYR A 284 -4.29 17.35 30.50
N THR A 285 -4.55 16.34 31.33
CA THR A 285 -3.55 15.32 31.66
C THR A 285 -3.55 14.26 30.57
N ILE A 286 -2.36 13.94 30.06
CA ILE A 286 -2.15 12.87 29.09
C ILE A 286 -1.48 11.71 29.83
N GLU A 287 -2.09 10.53 29.78
CA GLU A 287 -1.49 9.32 30.34
C GLU A 287 -0.27 8.92 29.50
N PRO A 288 0.89 8.62 30.12
CA PRO A 288 2.07 8.17 29.39
C PRO A 288 1.86 6.74 28.90
N ALA A 289 2.21 6.50 27.63
CA ALA A 289 2.15 5.17 27.05
C ALA A 289 3.37 4.92 26.13
N PRO A 290 4.58 4.86 26.71
CA PRO A 290 5.80 4.69 25.93
C PRO A 290 5.86 3.31 25.29
N LEU A 291 6.53 3.24 24.14
CA LEU A 291 6.69 2.04 23.36
C LEU A 291 8.06 1.40 23.59
N SER A 292 8.06 0.09 23.73
CA SER A 292 9.27 -0.74 23.79
C SER A 292 8.99 -2.06 23.09
N ALA A 293 9.93 -2.50 22.25
CA ALA A 293 9.83 -3.81 21.62
C ALA A 293 9.88 -4.92 22.68
N ASP A 294 9.00 -5.91 22.55
CA ASP A 294 9.11 -7.19 23.22
C ASP A 294 10.16 -8.05 22.46
N PRO A 295 11.33 -8.31 23.05
CA PRO A 295 12.41 -9.04 22.37
C PRO A 295 12.07 -10.51 22.08
N ASP A 296 11.06 -11.06 22.76
CA ASP A 296 10.62 -12.45 22.61
C ASP A 296 9.41 -12.56 21.66
N TYR A 297 8.92 -11.45 21.11
CA TYR A 297 7.76 -11.43 20.23
C TYR A 297 8.07 -12.10 18.88
N VAL A 298 7.20 -13.02 18.48
CA VAL A 298 7.22 -13.66 17.17
C VAL A 298 5.88 -13.40 16.49
N PRO A 299 5.83 -12.65 15.37
CA PRO A 299 4.58 -12.31 14.73
C PRO A 299 3.93 -13.55 14.09
N ALA A 300 2.61 -13.64 14.22
CA ALA A 300 1.75 -14.64 13.61
C ALA A 300 0.75 -13.94 12.68
N PHE A 301 1.24 -13.50 11.51
CA PHE A 301 0.43 -12.79 10.53
C PHE A 301 -0.73 -13.66 10.01
N PRO A 302 -1.97 -13.17 10.07
CA PRO A 302 -3.11 -13.88 9.49
C PRO A 302 -2.89 -14.08 8.00
N HIS A 303 -3.19 -15.28 7.51
CA HIS A 303 -3.10 -15.65 6.09
C HIS A 303 -1.69 -15.65 5.47
N ALA A 304 -0.63 -15.48 6.28
CA ALA A 304 0.75 -15.64 5.84
C ALA A 304 1.27 -17.09 6.10
N PRO A 305 2.18 -17.60 5.24
CA PRO A 305 2.64 -16.99 4.00
C PRO A 305 1.55 -17.02 2.92
N VAL A 306 1.51 -15.97 2.09
CA VAL A 306 0.65 -15.96 0.89
C VAL A 306 1.27 -16.90 -0.15
N VAL A 307 0.62 -18.04 -0.39
CA VAL A 307 1.14 -19.07 -1.31
C VAL A 307 0.60 -18.82 -2.73
N LYS A 308 1.50 -18.53 -3.65
CA LYS A 308 1.21 -18.46 -5.09
C LYS A 308 1.26 -19.86 -5.71
N GLN A 309 0.41 -20.09 -6.70
CA GLN A 309 0.39 -21.29 -7.52
C GLN A 309 0.13 -20.92 -8.99
N SER A 310 0.71 -21.72 -9.90
CA SER A 310 0.45 -21.58 -11.33
C SER A 310 -0.76 -22.43 -11.71
N ILE A 311 -1.70 -21.84 -12.46
CA ILE A 311 -2.77 -22.58 -13.14
C ILE A 311 -2.66 -22.35 -14.64
N THR A 312 -2.86 -23.42 -15.42
CA THR A 312 -2.85 -23.36 -16.88
C THR A 312 -4.24 -23.05 -17.39
N ILE A 313 -4.35 -22.06 -18.27
CA ILE A 313 -5.56 -21.69 -18.99
C ILE A 313 -5.36 -21.98 -20.48
N ALA A 314 -6.27 -22.72 -21.10
CA ALA A 314 -6.26 -23.01 -22.53
C ALA A 314 -7.26 -22.11 -23.27
N LEU A 315 -6.77 -21.36 -24.25
CA LEU A 315 -7.58 -20.45 -25.06
C LEU A 315 -7.64 -20.89 -26.51
N SER A 316 -8.76 -20.60 -27.19
CA SER A 316 -8.87 -20.73 -28.64
C SER A 316 -7.94 -19.74 -29.35
N ASP A 317 -7.73 -19.90 -30.65
CA ASP A 317 -6.91 -18.95 -31.41
C ASP A 317 -7.59 -17.58 -31.53
N GLU A 318 -8.93 -17.55 -31.52
CA GLU A 318 -9.75 -16.33 -31.50
C GLU A 318 -9.60 -15.59 -30.16
N ASP A 319 -9.82 -16.27 -29.03
CA ASP A 319 -9.64 -15.68 -27.69
C ASP A 319 -8.20 -15.22 -27.47
N THR A 320 -7.22 -15.95 -28.02
CA THR A 320 -5.81 -15.57 -27.95
C THR A 320 -5.52 -14.29 -28.74
N ALA A 321 -6.16 -14.11 -29.90
CA ALA A 321 -6.03 -12.88 -30.67
C ALA A 321 -6.65 -11.69 -29.92
N GLU A 322 -7.79 -11.92 -29.27
CA GLU A 322 -8.47 -10.89 -28.48
C GLU A 322 -7.72 -10.52 -27.20
N LEU A 323 -7.15 -11.51 -26.50
CA LEU A 323 -6.23 -11.27 -25.37
C LEU A 323 -5.07 -10.34 -25.77
N ARG A 324 -4.46 -10.53 -26.95
CA ARG A 324 -3.40 -9.65 -27.43
C ARG A 324 -3.90 -8.22 -27.69
N ARG A 325 -5.14 -8.06 -28.16
CA ARG A 325 -5.76 -6.75 -28.40
C ARG A 325 -6.05 -6.02 -27.09
N LEU A 326 -6.42 -6.76 -26.05
CA LEU A 326 -6.75 -6.26 -24.71
C LEU A 326 -5.55 -6.17 -23.75
N ALA A 327 -4.38 -6.65 -24.17
CA ALA A 327 -3.18 -6.67 -23.35
C ALA A 327 -2.81 -5.27 -22.84
N LYS A 328 -2.19 -5.23 -21.66
CA LYS A 328 -1.80 -3.99 -20.97
C LYS A 328 -0.28 -3.87 -20.92
N PRO A 329 0.41 -3.57 -22.05
CA PRO A 329 1.87 -3.61 -22.10
C PRO A 329 2.55 -2.56 -21.22
N HIS A 330 1.84 -1.48 -20.89
CA HIS A 330 2.32 -0.47 -19.95
C HIS A 330 2.39 -0.97 -18.49
N LEU A 331 1.64 -2.01 -18.12
CA LEU A 331 1.74 -2.65 -16.79
C LEU A 331 2.56 -3.94 -16.81
N TYR A 332 2.42 -4.72 -17.89
CA TYR A 332 2.91 -6.10 -17.92
C TYR A 332 3.94 -6.38 -19.03
N GLY A 333 4.32 -5.39 -19.83
CA GLY A 333 5.15 -5.61 -21.02
C GLY A 333 4.50 -6.61 -21.98
N ASP A 334 5.31 -7.54 -22.50
CA ASP A 334 4.82 -8.59 -23.40
C ASP A 334 4.25 -9.82 -22.66
N ASP A 335 4.07 -9.75 -21.33
CA ASP A 335 3.54 -10.84 -20.51
C ASP A 335 2.01 -10.97 -20.65
N LEU A 336 1.60 -11.81 -21.60
CA LEU A 336 0.19 -12.14 -21.83
C LEU A 336 -0.43 -12.95 -20.68
N SER A 337 0.36 -13.70 -19.90
CA SER A 337 -0.16 -14.44 -18.74
C SER A 337 -0.61 -13.48 -17.64
N ARG A 338 0.17 -12.44 -17.35
CA ARG A 338 -0.22 -11.38 -16.41
C ARG A 338 -1.42 -10.58 -16.92
N SER A 339 -1.45 -10.26 -18.22
CA SER A 339 -2.61 -9.61 -18.83
C SER A 339 -3.87 -10.48 -18.72
N LEU A 340 -3.76 -11.79 -18.95
CA LEU A 340 -4.88 -12.73 -18.82
C LEU A 340 -5.38 -12.81 -17.38
N ARG A 341 -4.47 -12.90 -16.39
CA ARG A 341 -4.83 -12.88 -14.97
C ARG A 341 -5.61 -11.62 -14.61
N ASP A 342 -5.13 -10.45 -15.03
CA ASP A 342 -5.78 -9.17 -14.80
C ASP A 342 -7.21 -9.16 -15.37
N LEU A 343 -7.40 -9.61 -16.62
CA LEU A 343 -8.73 -9.69 -17.24
C LEU A 343 -9.67 -10.63 -16.47
N ILE A 344 -9.19 -11.81 -16.10
CA ILE A 344 -9.96 -12.78 -15.29
C ILE A 344 -10.36 -12.15 -13.96
N LEU A 345 -9.41 -11.57 -13.23
CA LEU A 345 -9.64 -11.01 -11.90
C LEU A 345 -10.49 -9.75 -11.93
N THR A 346 -10.31 -8.89 -12.93
CA THR A 346 -11.19 -7.74 -13.19
C THR A 346 -12.63 -8.21 -13.40
N TRP A 347 -12.83 -9.27 -14.19
CA TRP A 347 -14.17 -9.79 -14.46
C TRP A 347 -14.83 -10.35 -13.18
N VAL A 348 -14.18 -11.27 -12.46
CA VAL A 348 -14.78 -11.88 -11.26
C VAL A 348 -15.03 -10.85 -10.16
N THR A 349 -14.13 -9.87 -9.98
CA THR A 349 -14.28 -8.83 -8.95
C THR A 349 -15.35 -7.80 -9.31
N THR A 350 -15.55 -7.51 -10.60
CA THR A 350 -16.62 -6.63 -11.07
C THR A 350 -17.98 -7.29 -10.91
N VAL A 351 -18.12 -8.54 -11.35
CA VAL A 351 -19.38 -9.31 -11.23
C VAL A 351 -19.75 -9.50 -9.74
N SER A 352 -18.78 -9.84 -8.90
CA SER A 352 -18.96 -9.96 -7.44
C SER A 352 -19.56 -8.72 -6.77
N ARG A 353 -19.24 -7.51 -7.26
CA ARG A 353 -19.72 -6.24 -6.71
C ARG A 353 -21.15 -5.90 -7.14
N VAL A 354 -21.61 -6.45 -8.27
CA VAL A 354 -22.95 -6.19 -8.82
C VAL A 354 -23.99 -7.16 -8.27
N GLU A 355 -23.59 -8.38 -7.92
CA GLU A 355 -24.50 -9.46 -7.48
C GLU A 355 -24.80 -9.47 -5.97
N GLN A 356 -24.16 -8.59 -5.19
CA GLN A 356 -24.43 -8.37 -3.76
C GLN A 356 -25.37 -7.20 -3.52
#